data_AF-A0A4R2ICF8-F1
#
_entry.id   AF-A0A4R2ICF8-F1
#
_cell.length_a   1.000
_cell.length_b   1.000
_cell.length_c   1.000
_cell.angle_alpha   90.00
_cell.angle_beta   90.00
_cell.angle_gamma   90.00
#
_symmetry.space_group_name_H-M   'P 1'
#
loop_
_entity.id
_entity.type
_entity.pdbx_description
1 polymer ?
#
loop_
_entity_poly.entity_id
_entity_poly.type
_entity_poly.pdbx_seq_one_letter_code
_entity_poly.pdbx_strand_id
1 'polypeptide(L)'
;MMGKAMLGTLLLACAFAGSAAAAPGGISVHLDASGKAADIGSGKLVFTMSNDAGAPLHVLRWQTPFDGVTSDLFSVERDGVAVAYVGPMYKRAAPRAADYVELAPGESRTVEVDLSAYYDMKAGGQYAIRYARDAQSVLLEAQQAAKAGVAATVAIDGEAVTLWVDGAPGAFDDDMSTQGVPGVLAATNSFVSCSNTRQSQLATARNSAVTYATNAKSYLDAGTHGSRYTWWFGTYTSSRYSTVRTHFTNLKSALSSQPYTFDCTCTDRNTYAYVYPTQPYRVYLCGAFWSAPNTGTDSRAGTLVHETSHFNVVAGTDDWAYGQTAAHNLANSNPSRAIDNADSHEYFAENNPARN
;
A
#
# COMPACT_ATOMS: atom_id res chain seq x y z
N MET A 1 95.37 1.66 39.97
CA MET A 1 94.14 2.08 40.68
C MET A 1 93.29 2.91 39.75
N MET A 2 91.96 2.74 39.83
CA MET A 2 90.87 3.44 39.12
C MET A 2 90.76 3.08 37.62
N GLY A 3 89.65 2.62 37.05
CA GLY A 3 88.28 2.41 37.52
C GLY A 3 87.39 2.46 36.27
N LYS A 4 86.78 1.34 35.86
CA LYS A 4 85.91 1.24 34.68
C LYS A 4 84.63 2.07 34.89
N ALA A 5 84.26 2.90 33.91
CA ALA A 5 82.95 3.54 33.84
C ALA A 5 82.20 3.05 32.60
N MET A 6 81.13 2.29 32.82
CA MET A 6 80.05 2.04 31.86
C MET A 6 79.20 3.30 31.75
N LEU A 7 78.93 3.78 30.53
CA LEU A 7 77.84 4.73 30.28
C LEU A 7 76.82 4.06 29.35
N GLY A 8 75.61 3.86 29.87
CA GLY A 8 74.49 3.23 29.19
C GLY A 8 73.85 4.13 28.13
N THR A 9 73.44 3.50 27.04
CA THR A 9 72.71 4.11 25.93
C THR A 9 71.24 4.29 26.32
N LEU A 10 70.76 5.53 26.41
CA LEU A 10 69.34 5.85 26.61
C LEU A 10 68.63 5.79 25.25
N LEU A 11 67.86 4.72 25.01
CA LEU A 11 66.93 4.63 23.88
C LEU A 11 65.71 5.52 24.16
N LEU A 12 65.62 6.65 23.46
CA LEU A 12 64.44 7.51 23.47
C LEU A 12 63.42 6.94 22.48
N ALA A 13 62.42 6.21 22.98
CA ALA A 13 61.29 5.74 22.19
C ALA A 13 60.32 6.90 21.93
N CYS A 14 60.39 7.50 20.73
CA CYS A 14 59.35 8.40 20.24
C CYS A 14 58.08 7.58 19.96
N ALA A 15 57.10 7.65 20.84
CA ALA A 15 55.76 7.15 20.58
C ALA A 15 55.10 8.05 19.52
N PHE A 16 54.99 7.56 18.29
CA PHE A 16 54.07 8.11 17.31
C PHE A 16 52.64 7.78 17.78
N ALA A 17 51.98 8.74 18.41
CA ALA A 17 50.53 8.71 18.55
C ALA A 17 49.93 8.90 17.16
N GLY A 18 49.59 7.79 16.51
CA GLY A 18 48.76 7.81 15.32
C GLY A 18 47.37 8.33 15.71
N SER A 19 47.12 9.61 15.46
CA SER A 19 45.76 10.13 15.42
C SER A 19 45.07 9.45 14.23
N ALA A 20 44.30 8.40 14.49
CA ALA A 20 43.29 7.95 13.55
C ALA A 20 42.29 9.10 13.43
N ALA A 21 42.47 9.93 12.41
CA ALA A 21 41.44 10.88 12.01
C ALA A 21 40.22 10.04 11.62
N ALA A 22 39.19 10.03 12.48
CA ALA A 22 37.89 9.54 12.10
C ALA A 22 37.51 10.26 10.80
N ALA A 23 37.13 9.50 9.77
CA ALA A 23 36.55 10.09 8.57
C ALA A 23 35.48 11.10 9.00
N PRO A 24 35.38 12.29 8.38
CA PRO A 24 34.37 13.26 8.77
C PRO A 24 33.00 12.58 8.61
N GLY A 25 32.39 12.23 9.75
CA GLY A 25 31.14 11.50 9.78
C GLY A 25 30.04 12.26 9.05
N GLY A 26 29.19 11.54 8.34
CA GLY A 26 28.11 12.08 7.51
C GLY A 26 26.85 11.25 7.66
N ILE A 27 26.00 11.25 6.63
CA ILE A 27 24.85 10.34 6.57
C ILE A 27 25.26 9.07 5.84
N SER A 28 24.99 7.91 6.43
CA SER A 28 25.07 6.61 5.76
C SER A 28 23.69 6.01 5.55
N VAL A 29 23.52 5.27 4.45
CA VAL A 29 22.29 4.55 4.12
C VAL A 29 22.62 3.08 3.95
N HIS A 30 21.83 2.24 4.62
CA HIS A 30 21.89 0.80 4.52
C HIS A 30 20.53 0.26 4.03
N LEU A 31 20.58 -0.57 2.99
CA LEU A 31 19.43 -1.29 2.47
C LEU A 31 19.59 -2.77 2.83
N ASP A 32 18.56 -3.33 3.46
CA ASP A 32 18.52 -4.74 3.80
C ASP A 32 17.31 -5.41 3.12
N ALA A 33 17.60 -6.31 2.19
CA ALA A 33 16.61 -7.11 1.47
C ALA A 33 16.46 -8.53 2.04
N SER A 34 17.18 -8.86 3.13
CA SER A 34 17.13 -10.20 3.74
C SER A 34 15.78 -10.48 4.38
N GLY A 35 15.08 -9.43 4.85
CA GLY A 35 13.68 -9.47 5.28
C GLY A 35 13.33 -10.58 6.27
N LYS A 36 12.04 -10.78 6.54
CA LYS A 36 11.57 -12.03 7.16
C LYS A 36 11.30 -13.04 6.04
N ALA A 37 11.37 -14.33 6.35
CA ALA A 37 11.05 -15.39 5.38
C ALA A 37 9.66 -15.21 4.73
N ALA A 38 8.69 -14.63 5.46
CA ALA A 38 7.34 -14.35 4.95
C ALA A 38 7.27 -13.16 3.96
N ASP A 39 8.33 -12.35 3.87
CA ASP A 39 8.41 -11.17 3.00
C ASP A 39 9.22 -11.45 1.72
N ILE A 40 9.79 -12.65 1.56
CA ILE A 40 10.47 -13.05 0.32
C ILE A 40 9.49 -12.96 -0.84
N GLY A 41 9.90 -12.32 -1.93
CA GLY A 41 9.05 -12.12 -3.12
C GLY A 41 8.09 -10.93 -3.04
N SER A 42 7.96 -10.26 -1.90
CA SER A 42 7.00 -9.14 -1.75
C SER A 42 7.43 -7.83 -2.40
N GLY A 43 8.74 -7.63 -2.64
CA GLY A 43 9.27 -6.32 -3.01
C GLY A 43 9.60 -5.41 -1.83
N LYS A 44 9.54 -5.93 -0.60
CA LYS A 44 9.93 -5.22 0.61
C LYS A 44 11.44 -5.16 0.82
N LEU A 45 11.91 -4.02 1.33
CA LEU A 45 13.25 -3.81 1.85
C LEU A 45 13.19 -2.99 3.13
N VAL A 46 14.20 -3.14 3.97
CA VAL A 46 14.42 -2.29 5.15
C VAL A 46 15.42 -1.20 4.78
N PHE A 47 14.96 0.05 4.88
CA PHE A 47 15.77 1.24 4.69
C PHE A 47 16.23 1.75 6.05
N THR A 48 17.54 1.91 6.25
CA THR A 48 18.12 2.53 7.44
C THR A 48 19.00 3.71 7.05
N MET A 49 18.81 4.84 7.70
CA MET A 49 19.67 6.02 7.59
C MET A 49 20.29 6.34 8.94
N SER A 50 21.61 6.53 8.98
CA SER A 50 22.37 6.80 10.20
C SER A 50 23.13 8.11 10.10
N ASN A 51 23.25 8.82 11.22
CA ASN A 51 24.15 9.95 11.38
C ASN A 51 25.46 9.50 12.04
N ASP A 52 26.52 9.38 11.25
CA ASP A 52 27.85 8.98 11.72
C ASP A 52 28.70 10.18 12.19
N ALA A 53 28.16 11.40 12.12
CA ALA A 53 28.81 12.62 12.54
C ALA A 53 28.72 12.86 14.06
N GLY A 54 29.60 13.73 14.57
CA GLY A 54 29.56 14.21 15.96
C GLY A 54 28.56 15.35 16.20
N ALA A 55 27.73 15.73 15.23
CA ALA A 55 26.76 16.83 15.31
C ALA A 55 25.41 16.41 14.73
N PRO A 56 24.28 17.02 15.16
CA PRO A 56 22.97 16.77 14.56
C PRO A 56 23.00 17.10 13.06
N LEU A 57 22.43 16.21 12.26
CA LEU A 57 22.30 16.38 10.82
C LEU A 57 20.83 16.38 10.43
N HIS A 58 20.50 17.11 9.37
CA HIS A 58 19.13 17.23 8.91
C HIS A 58 19.00 16.77 7.46
N VAL A 59 18.01 15.91 7.21
CA VAL A 59 17.72 15.35 5.89
C VAL A 59 16.29 15.69 5.50
N LEU A 60 16.10 16.09 4.24
CA LEU A 60 14.80 16.54 3.78
C LEU A 60 13.81 15.36 3.72
N ARG A 61 12.65 15.49 4.37
CA ARG A 61 11.68 14.39 4.59
C ARG A 61 11.33 13.66 3.31
N TRP A 62 11.00 14.40 2.25
CA TRP A 62 10.56 13.85 0.96
C TRP A 62 11.69 13.27 0.09
N GLN A 63 12.93 13.28 0.59
CA GLN A 63 14.05 12.53 0.03
C GLN A 63 14.37 11.28 0.86
N THR A 64 13.50 10.92 1.79
CA THR A 64 13.55 9.70 2.57
C THR A 64 12.22 8.96 2.42
N PRO A 65 12.18 7.65 2.64
CA PRO A 65 10.93 6.91 2.67
C PRO A 65 10.24 6.94 4.05
N PHE A 66 10.69 7.74 5.02
CA PHE A 66 10.17 7.71 6.39
C PHE A 66 8.69 8.08 6.51
N ASP A 67 8.19 8.91 5.60
CA ASP A 67 6.77 9.27 5.48
C ASP A 67 6.09 8.58 4.28
N GLY A 68 6.68 7.49 3.79
CA GLY A 68 6.33 6.85 2.52
C GLY A 68 7.13 7.41 1.33
N VAL A 69 7.04 6.73 0.19
CA VAL A 69 7.77 7.09 -1.03
C VAL A 69 6.98 8.13 -1.80
N THR A 70 7.49 9.37 -1.83
CA THR A 70 6.81 10.53 -2.44
C THR A 70 7.61 11.17 -3.57
N SER A 71 8.66 10.50 -4.02
CA SER A 71 9.49 10.84 -5.17
C SER A 71 10.24 9.59 -5.62
N ASP A 72 10.96 9.68 -6.74
CA ASP A 72 11.87 8.64 -7.22
C ASP A 72 13.14 8.63 -6.36
N LEU A 73 13.18 7.73 -5.37
CA LEU A 73 14.21 7.66 -4.32
C LEU A 73 15.27 6.58 -4.58
N PHE A 74 15.01 5.64 -5.48
CA PHE A 74 15.80 4.43 -5.67
C PHE A 74 16.09 4.21 -7.16
N SER A 75 17.33 3.86 -7.48
CA SER A 75 17.62 3.24 -8.77
C SER A 75 17.23 1.78 -8.65
N VAL A 76 16.29 1.35 -9.50
CA VAL A 76 15.82 -0.02 -9.56
C VAL A 76 16.14 -0.54 -10.96
N GLU A 77 16.86 -1.65 -11.03
CA GLU A 77 17.22 -2.29 -12.29
C GLU A 77 16.80 -3.76 -12.27
N ARG A 78 16.38 -4.27 -13.43
CA ARG A 78 16.18 -5.69 -13.68
C ARG A 78 16.98 -6.07 -14.92
N ASP A 79 17.84 -7.09 -14.80
CA ASP A 79 18.70 -7.55 -15.90
C ASP A 79 19.53 -6.40 -16.52
N GLY A 80 19.95 -5.43 -15.70
CA GLY A 80 20.70 -4.24 -16.12
C GLY A 80 19.88 -3.16 -16.83
N VAL A 81 18.55 -3.30 -16.88
CA VAL A 81 17.64 -2.31 -17.45
C VAL A 81 16.92 -1.55 -16.32
N ALA A 82 16.92 -0.22 -16.40
CA ALA A 82 16.23 0.63 -15.44
C ALA A 82 14.71 0.35 -15.44
N VAL A 83 14.16 0.24 -14.23
CA VAL A 83 12.73 0.01 -13.96
C VAL A 83 12.08 1.35 -13.69
N ALA A 84 10.93 1.60 -14.32
CA ALA A 84 10.24 2.87 -14.22
C ALA A 84 9.66 3.12 -12.82
N TYR A 85 9.84 4.33 -12.31
CA TYR A 85 9.06 4.86 -11.20
C TYR A 85 7.61 5.12 -11.65
N VAL A 86 6.63 4.59 -10.91
CA VAL A 86 5.19 4.71 -11.18
C VAL A 86 4.43 5.33 -9.99
N GLY A 87 5.16 5.80 -8.98
CA GLY A 87 4.60 6.48 -7.82
C GLY A 87 4.24 7.95 -8.07
N PRO A 88 3.77 8.66 -7.03
CA PRO A 88 3.35 10.05 -7.14
C PRO A 88 4.54 11.01 -7.32
N MET A 89 4.40 12.00 -8.21
CA MET A 89 5.34 13.12 -8.36
C MET A 89 4.72 14.43 -7.85
N TYR A 90 5.23 14.95 -6.73
CA TYR A 90 4.70 16.17 -6.10
C TYR A 90 5.42 17.45 -6.53
N LYS A 91 4.66 18.50 -6.87
CA LYS A 91 5.18 19.88 -6.89
C LYS A 91 5.17 20.44 -5.47
N ARG A 92 6.35 20.84 -4.97
CA ARG A 92 6.52 21.32 -3.59
C ARG A 92 7.01 22.76 -3.56
N ALA A 93 6.69 23.49 -2.47
CA ALA A 93 7.30 24.78 -2.19
C ALA A 93 8.79 24.59 -1.81
N ALA A 94 9.55 25.69 -1.77
CA ALA A 94 10.90 25.64 -1.20
C ALA A 94 10.82 25.14 0.26
N PRO A 95 11.74 24.24 0.68
CA PRO A 95 11.68 23.62 1.98
C PRO A 95 11.91 24.62 3.11
N ARG A 96 11.28 24.35 4.25
CA ARG A 96 11.40 25.08 5.52
C ARG A 96 11.96 24.13 6.57
N ALA A 97 12.38 24.67 7.72
CA ALA A 97 12.94 23.86 8.80
C ALA A 97 12.06 22.66 9.21
N ALA A 98 10.72 22.81 9.19
CA ALA A 98 9.78 21.73 9.52
C ALA A 98 9.74 20.57 8.50
N ASP A 99 10.27 20.78 7.29
CA ASP A 99 10.32 19.78 6.22
C ASP A 99 11.56 18.86 6.35
N TYR A 100 12.42 19.10 7.33
CA TYR A 100 13.60 18.28 7.60
C TYR A 100 13.38 17.32 8.75
N VAL A 101 13.95 16.13 8.61
CA VAL A 101 14.19 15.16 9.68
C VAL A 101 15.53 15.48 10.32
N GLU A 102 15.54 15.77 11.61
CA GLU A 102 16.77 15.78 12.40
C GLU A 102 17.18 14.36 12.79
N LEU A 103 18.46 14.05 12.66
CA LEU A 103 19.13 12.87 13.19
C LEU A 103 20.23 13.33 14.17
N ALA A 104 20.10 12.98 15.44
CA ALA A 104 21.11 13.24 16.45
C ALA A 104 22.43 12.50 16.14
N PRO A 105 23.58 12.90 16.71
CA PRO A 105 24.84 12.17 16.57
C PRO A 105 24.68 10.69 16.94
N GLY A 106 25.02 9.78 16.02
CA GLY A 106 24.87 8.33 16.20
C GLY A 106 23.43 7.81 16.10
N GLU A 107 22.43 8.65 15.81
CA GLU A 107 21.05 8.20 15.60
C GLU A 107 20.92 7.44 14.28
N SER A 108 20.16 6.35 14.32
CA SER A 108 19.69 5.63 13.13
C SER A 108 18.18 5.63 13.09
N ARG A 109 17.61 5.83 11.90
CA ARG A 109 16.17 5.67 11.63
C ARG A 109 15.94 4.61 10.58
N THR A 110 14.96 3.76 10.84
CA THR A 110 14.67 2.58 10.02
C THR A 110 13.19 2.55 9.63
N VAL A 111 12.92 2.16 8.39
CA VAL A 111 11.56 1.94 7.87
C VAL A 111 11.56 0.77 6.88
N GLU A 112 10.51 -0.06 6.92
CA GLU A 112 10.24 -1.06 5.91
C GLU A 112 9.45 -0.42 4.76
N VAL A 113 9.89 -0.65 3.51
CA VAL A 113 9.29 -0.08 2.30
C VAL A 113 9.05 -1.19 1.29
N ASP A 114 7.84 -1.26 0.74
CA ASP A 114 7.52 -2.13 -0.39
C ASP A 114 7.68 -1.35 -1.69
N LEU A 115 8.76 -1.62 -2.43
CA LEU A 115 9.08 -0.91 -3.66
C LEU A 115 8.14 -1.25 -4.82
N SER A 116 7.48 -2.41 -4.78
CA SER A 116 6.56 -2.82 -5.84
C SER A 116 5.31 -1.94 -5.92
N ALA A 117 5.05 -1.13 -4.88
CA ALA A 117 4.01 -0.11 -4.89
C ALA A 117 4.37 1.17 -5.66
N TYR A 118 5.66 1.38 -5.98
CA TYR A 118 6.18 2.64 -6.51
C TYR A 118 7.05 2.49 -7.75
N TYR A 119 7.52 1.29 -8.06
CA TYR A 119 8.27 0.95 -9.27
C TYR A 119 7.55 -0.17 -10.04
N ASP A 120 7.69 -0.21 -11.36
CA ASP A 120 7.06 -1.25 -12.21
C ASP A 120 7.75 -2.61 -12.06
N MET A 121 7.55 -3.24 -10.91
CA MET A 121 8.15 -4.52 -10.53
C MET A 121 7.19 -5.70 -10.77
N LYS A 122 6.23 -5.57 -11.69
CA LYS A 122 5.20 -6.59 -11.94
C LYS A 122 5.78 -7.91 -12.44
N ALA A 123 6.86 -7.84 -13.20
CA ALA A 123 7.50 -9.03 -13.72
C ALA A 123 8.37 -9.68 -12.63
N GLY A 124 8.15 -10.97 -12.36
CA GLY A 124 8.92 -11.68 -11.35
C GLY A 124 10.40 -11.79 -11.71
N GLY A 125 11.26 -11.74 -10.70
CA GLY A 125 12.69 -11.92 -10.86
C GLY A 125 13.53 -11.17 -9.83
N GLN A 126 14.84 -11.13 -10.10
CA GLN A 126 15.81 -10.44 -9.27
C GLN A 126 15.97 -8.99 -9.74
N TYR A 127 15.90 -8.07 -8.79
CA TYR A 127 16.11 -6.64 -8.99
C TYR A 127 17.35 -6.19 -8.23
N ALA A 128 18.13 -5.29 -8.84
CA ALA A 128 19.20 -4.57 -8.18
C ALA A 128 18.67 -3.20 -7.73
N ILE A 129 18.84 -2.88 -6.45
CA ILE A 129 18.29 -1.67 -5.84
C ILE A 129 19.41 -0.88 -5.19
N ARG A 130 19.43 0.42 -5.46
CA ARG A 130 20.28 1.39 -4.78
C ARG A 130 19.44 2.57 -4.33
N TYR A 131 19.75 3.14 -3.18
CA TYR A 131 19.24 4.46 -2.84
C TYR A 131 19.94 5.48 -3.74
N ALA A 132 19.19 6.07 -4.67
CA ALA A 132 19.77 6.90 -5.72
C ALA A 132 19.61 8.37 -5.37
N ARG A 133 20.74 9.06 -5.23
CA ARG A 133 20.82 10.48 -4.98
C ARG A 133 21.85 11.06 -5.93
N ASP A 134 21.40 11.81 -6.93
CA ASP A 134 22.35 12.48 -7.81
C ASP A 134 23.09 13.59 -7.05
N ALA A 135 24.39 13.75 -7.33
CA ALA A 135 25.25 14.70 -6.62
C ALA A 135 24.77 16.16 -6.73
N GLN A 136 24.00 16.49 -7.78
CA GLN A 136 23.47 17.83 -7.99
C GLN A 136 22.27 18.10 -7.09
N SER A 137 21.32 17.18 -6.95
CA SER A 137 20.17 17.32 -6.04
C SER A 137 20.64 17.44 -4.60
N VAL A 138 21.55 16.57 -4.21
CA VAL A 138 22.30 16.60 -2.96
C VAL A 138 22.93 17.97 -2.65
N LEU A 139 23.65 18.57 -3.59
CA LEU A 139 24.31 19.86 -3.39
C LEU A 139 23.29 20.99 -3.24
N LEU A 140 22.22 20.98 -4.05
CA LEU A 140 21.14 21.95 -3.97
C LEU A 140 20.41 21.87 -2.62
N GLU A 141 20.22 20.67 -2.08
CA GLU A 141 19.63 20.48 -0.75
C GLU A 141 20.51 21.05 0.35
N ALA A 142 21.81 20.79 0.31
CA ALA A 142 22.73 21.33 1.30
C ALA A 142 22.70 22.88 1.30
N GLN A 143 22.61 23.49 0.12
CA GLN A 143 22.44 24.94 -0.01
C GLN A 143 21.09 25.43 0.51
N GLN A 144 20.00 24.69 0.29
CA GLN A 144 18.67 25.03 0.78
C GLN A 144 18.55 24.90 2.29
N ALA A 145 19.14 23.85 2.86
CA ALA A 145 19.24 23.65 4.30
C ALA A 145 20.01 24.81 4.95
N ALA A 146 21.16 25.20 4.37
CA ALA A 146 21.91 26.36 4.86
C ALA A 146 21.08 27.65 4.85
N LYS A 147 20.27 27.87 3.80
CA LYS A 147 19.32 29.00 3.73
C LYS A 147 18.18 28.89 4.76
N ALA A 148 17.79 27.68 5.13
CA ALA A 148 16.82 27.41 6.19
C ALA A 148 17.43 27.47 7.61
N GLY A 149 18.74 27.76 7.73
CA GLY A 149 19.46 27.81 9.01
C GLY A 149 19.91 26.45 9.54
N VAL A 150 20.05 25.46 8.66
CA VAL A 150 20.26 24.05 8.97
C VAL A 150 21.58 23.55 8.38
N ALA A 151 22.38 22.83 9.17
CA ALA A 151 23.61 22.19 8.68
C ALA A 151 23.27 20.83 8.05
N ALA A 152 23.17 20.77 6.72
CA ALA A 152 22.94 19.53 6.00
C ALA A 152 24.24 18.90 5.52
N THR A 153 24.36 17.60 5.73
CA THR A 153 25.40 16.74 5.16
C THR A 153 24.75 15.75 4.21
N VAL A 154 25.51 15.35 3.21
CA VAL A 154 25.08 14.53 2.09
C VAL A 154 25.22 13.05 2.43
N ALA A 155 24.18 12.25 2.16
CA ALA A 155 24.32 10.80 2.01
C ALA A 155 24.87 10.50 0.62
N ILE A 156 26.02 9.82 0.51
CA ILE A 156 26.55 9.34 -0.76
C ILE A 156 26.28 7.83 -0.85
N ASP A 157 25.76 7.41 -2.01
CA ASP A 157 25.56 6.03 -2.49
C ASP A 157 25.68 4.90 -1.47
N GLY A 158 24.55 4.27 -1.14
CA GLY A 158 24.54 2.96 -0.50
C GLY A 158 24.90 1.85 -1.49
N GLU A 159 25.48 0.75 -1.00
CA GLU A 159 25.73 -0.44 -1.82
C GLU A 159 24.44 -0.96 -2.47
N ALA A 160 24.55 -1.54 -3.67
CA ALA A 160 23.40 -2.23 -4.26
C ALA A 160 23.02 -3.42 -3.40
N VAL A 161 21.72 -3.57 -3.15
CA VAL A 161 21.16 -4.82 -2.65
C VAL A 161 20.41 -5.52 -3.76
N THR A 162 20.40 -6.85 -3.72
CA THR A 162 19.56 -7.65 -4.61
C THR A 162 18.28 -8.06 -3.89
N LEU A 163 17.15 -7.91 -4.57
CA LEU A 163 15.84 -8.25 -4.03
C LEU A 163 15.09 -9.13 -5.02
N TRP A 164 14.55 -10.25 -4.54
CA TRP A 164 13.66 -11.09 -5.33
C TRP A 164 12.22 -10.61 -5.18
N VAL A 165 11.52 -10.46 -6.30
CA VAL A 165 10.10 -10.08 -6.35
C VAL A 165 9.32 -11.13 -7.13
N ASP A 166 8.20 -11.56 -6.56
CA ASP A 166 7.25 -12.45 -7.23
C ASP A 166 6.46 -11.65 -8.26
N GLY A 167 6.15 -12.31 -9.38
CA GLY A 167 5.32 -11.70 -10.41
C GLY A 167 3.94 -11.37 -9.86
N ALA A 168 3.42 -10.18 -10.20
CA ALA A 168 2.01 -9.88 -10.02
C ALA A 168 1.23 -10.38 -11.24
N PRO A 169 0.04 -10.98 -11.08
CA PRO A 169 -0.78 -11.38 -12.20
C PRO A 169 -1.11 -10.16 -13.07
N GLY A 170 -1.28 -10.38 -14.37
CA GLY A 170 -1.88 -9.38 -15.24
C GLY A 170 -3.25 -8.98 -14.66
N ALA A 171 -3.69 -7.75 -14.93
CA ALA A 171 -5.07 -7.38 -14.62
C ALA A 171 -6.02 -8.37 -15.34
N PHE A 172 -6.57 -9.32 -14.58
CA PHE A 172 -7.37 -10.45 -15.05
C PHE A 172 -6.63 -11.42 -15.99
N ASP A 173 -5.81 -12.31 -15.42
CA ASP A 173 -5.41 -13.56 -16.10
C ASP A 173 -6.63 -14.49 -16.24
N ASP A 174 -7.39 -14.27 -17.30
CA ASP A 174 -7.87 -15.23 -18.32
C ASP A 174 -8.29 -16.68 -17.97
N ASP A 175 -8.87 -16.95 -16.79
CA ASP A 175 -9.58 -18.23 -16.52
C ASP A 175 -11.12 -18.13 -16.59
N MET A 176 -11.65 -16.97 -16.99
CA MET A 176 -13.10 -16.77 -17.15
C MET A 176 -13.49 -16.24 -18.54
N SER A 177 -12.76 -16.67 -19.58
CA SER A 177 -13.04 -16.38 -20.98
C SER A 177 -14.28 -17.11 -21.49
N THR A 178 -15.45 -16.70 -20.99
CA THR A 178 -16.67 -16.85 -21.79
C THR A 178 -16.71 -15.72 -22.82
N GLN A 179 -16.15 -16.01 -23.99
CA GLN A 179 -16.41 -15.37 -25.30
C GLN A 179 -16.49 -13.84 -25.28
N GLY A 180 -15.35 -13.19 -25.56
CA GLY A 180 -15.29 -11.74 -25.80
C GLY A 180 -16.23 -11.32 -26.93
N VAL A 181 -17.34 -10.69 -26.57
CA VAL A 181 -18.24 -10.00 -27.51
C VAL A 181 -17.61 -8.64 -27.84
N PRO A 182 -17.42 -8.28 -29.12
CA PRO A 182 -16.91 -6.97 -29.50
C PRO A 182 -17.80 -5.85 -28.92
N GLY A 183 -17.22 -4.96 -28.11
CA GLY A 183 -17.93 -3.85 -27.45
C GLY A 183 -18.17 -4.01 -25.95
N VAL A 184 -17.75 -5.12 -25.34
CA VAL A 184 -17.71 -5.27 -23.87
C VAL A 184 -16.34 -4.81 -23.37
N LEU A 185 -16.32 -3.82 -22.46
CA LEU A 185 -15.10 -3.45 -21.74
C LEU A 185 -14.60 -4.70 -21.00
N ALA A 186 -13.35 -5.10 -21.24
CA ALA A 186 -12.72 -6.13 -20.43
C ALA A 186 -12.62 -5.60 -18.99
N ALA A 187 -12.94 -6.43 -18.00
CA ALA A 187 -12.66 -6.08 -16.62
C ALA A 187 -11.16 -5.81 -16.49
N THR A 188 -10.80 -4.61 -16.02
CA THR A 188 -9.41 -4.26 -15.73
C THR A 188 -9.31 -3.71 -14.31
N ASN A 189 -8.14 -3.90 -13.71
CA ASN A 189 -7.77 -3.29 -12.43
C ASN A 189 -6.59 -2.36 -12.69
N SER A 190 -6.76 -1.10 -12.31
CA SER A 190 -5.69 -0.12 -12.17
C SER A 190 -5.41 0.11 -10.69
N PHE A 191 -4.17 0.46 -10.36
CA PHE A 191 -3.73 0.54 -8.97
C PHE A 191 -3.01 1.85 -8.70
N VAL A 192 -3.29 2.45 -7.53
CA VAL A 192 -2.58 3.64 -7.02
C VAL A 192 -1.88 3.25 -5.74
N SER A 193 -0.54 3.22 -5.77
CA SER A 193 0.32 2.89 -4.62
C SER A 193 0.01 1.55 -3.95
N CYS A 194 -0.39 0.55 -4.73
CA CYS A 194 -0.62 -0.83 -4.26
C CYS A 194 0.60 -1.70 -4.61
N SER A 195 1.18 -2.38 -3.63
CA SER A 195 2.23 -3.36 -3.88
C SER A 195 1.74 -4.56 -4.67
N ASN A 196 2.64 -5.32 -5.30
CA ASN A 196 2.32 -6.55 -6.03
C ASN A 196 1.45 -7.49 -5.20
N THR A 197 1.78 -7.68 -3.92
CA THR A 197 0.97 -8.50 -3.00
C THR A 197 -0.46 -7.96 -2.87
N ARG A 198 -0.63 -6.63 -2.67
CA ARG A 198 -1.95 -5.99 -2.60
C ARG A 198 -2.70 -6.10 -3.93
N GLN A 199 -2.03 -5.97 -5.06
CA GLN A 199 -2.62 -6.15 -6.39
C GLN A 199 -3.19 -7.57 -6.57
N SER A 200 -2.42 -8.60 -6.22
CA SER A 200 -2.86 -10.01 -6.25
C SER A 200 -4.03 -10.28 -5.31
N GLN A 201 -3.96 -9.73 -4.09
CA GLN A 201 -5.03 -9.82 -3.10
C GLN A 201 -6.32 -9.17 -3.60
N LEU A 202 -6.23 -8.05 -4.31
CA LEU A 202 -7.39 -7.33 -4.86
C LEU A 202 -8.01 -8.05 -6.06
N ALA A 203 -7.20 -8.62 -6.95
CA ALA A 203 -7.69 -9.47 -8.03
C ALA A 203 -8.48 -10.67 -7.45
N THR A 204 -7.95 -11.30 -6.41
CA THR A 204 -8.61 -12.41 -5.69
C THR A 204 -9.92 -11.96 -5.03
N ALA A 205 -9.89 -10.85 -4.28
CA ALA A 205 -11.08 -10.31 -3.61
C ALA A 205 -12.18 -9.93 -4.60
N ARG A 206 -11.83 -9.33 -5.74
CA ARG A 206 -12.79 -8.98 -6.80
C ARG A 206 -13.41 -10.22 -7.44
N ASN A 207 -12.64 -11.28 -7.70
CA ASN A 207 -13.19 -12.55 -8.19
C ASN A 207 -14.17 -13.18 -7.19
N SER A 208 -13.84 -13.15 -5.90
CA SER A 208 -14.74 -13.59 -4.83
C SER A 208 -15.99 -12.71 -4.72
N ALA A 209 -15.87 -11.39 -4.88
CA ALA A 209 -17.01 -10.47 -4.91
C ALA A 209 -17.95 -10.73 -6.11
N VAL A 210 -17.40 -11.05 -7.28
CA VAL A 210 -18.19 -11.51 -8.45
C VAL A 210 -18.97 -12.78 -8.11
N THR A 211 -18.36 -13.71 -7.39
CA THR A 211 -19.02 -14.94 -6.94
C THR A 211 -20.17 -14.63 -5.98
N TYR A 212 -19.95 -13.76 -4.99
CA TYR A 212 -20.99 -13.29 -4.06
C TYR A 212 -22.16 -12.62 -4.79
N ALA A 213 -21.88 -11.65 -5.65
CA ALA A 213 -22.91 -10.95 -6.41
C ALA A 213 -23.68 -11.89 -7.35
N THR A 214 -23.01 -12.87 -7.96
CA THR A 214 -23.64 -13.89 -8.81
C THR A 214 -24.56 -14.79 -8.00
N ASN A 215 -24.13 -15.26 -6.83
CA ASN A 215 -24.95 -16.09 -5.95
C ASN A 215 -26.20 -15.33 -5.45
N ALA A 216 -26.01 -14.10 -4.98
CA ALA A 216 -27.08 -13.21 -4.53
C ALA A 216 -28.08 -12.90 -5.66
N LYS A 217 -27.61 -12.61 -6.87
CA LYS A 217 -28.46 -12.41 -8.05
C LYS A 217 -29.26 -13.68 -8.39
N SER A 218 -28.62 -14.85 -8.44
CA SER A 218 -29.30 -16.12 -8.74
C SER A 218 -30.40 -16.45 -7.72
N TYR A 219 -30.16 -16.17 -6.44
CA TYR A 219 -31.18 -16.29 -5.39
C TYR A 219 -32.40 -15.42 -5.67
N LEU A 220 -32.17 -14.18 -6.10
CA LEU A 220 -33.22 -13.20 -6.37
C LEU A 220 -33.96 -13.47 -7.69
N ASP A 221 -33.27 -13.99 -8.70
CA ASP A 221 -33.86 -14.37 -9.99
C ASP A 221 -34.75 -15.62 -9.85
N ALA A 222 -34.42 -16.53 -8.94
CA ALA A 222 -35.24 -17.68 -8.60
C ALA A 222 -36.53 -17.32 -7.84
N GLY A 223 -36.73 -16.04 -7.49
CA GLY A 223 -37.88 -15.60 -6.70
C GLY A 223 -37.80 -16.04 -5.23
N THR A 224 -36.65 -16.51 -4.74
CA THR A 224 -36.47 -16.90 -3.35
C THR A 224 -36.44 -15.68 -2.45
N HIS A 225 -37.20 -15.69 -1.36
CA HIS A 225 -37.33 -14.58 -0.41
C HIS A 225 -37.50 -15.09 1.03
N GLY A 226 -36.78 -16.17 1.34
CA GLY A 226 -36.76 -16.80 2.65
C GLY A 226 -35.98 -16.01 3.70
N SER A 227 -35.48 -16.73 4.70
CA SER A 227 -34.76 -16.15 5.82
C SER A 227 -33.56 -15.29 5.41
N ARG A 228 -32.85 -15.63 4.33
CA ARG A 228 -31.74 -14.81 3.81
C ARG A 228 -32.19 -13.42 3.40
N TYR A 229 -33.29 -13.32 2.64
CA TYR A 229 -33.83 -12.03 2.21
C TYR A 229 -34.42 -11.26 3.40
N THR A 230 -35.31 -11.90 4.16
CA THR A 230 -36.05 -11.19 5.22
C THR A 230 -35.15 -10.73 6.36
N TRP A 231 -34.01 -11.40 6.57
CA TRP A 231 -33.05 -11.02 7.61
C TRP A 231 -32.31 -9.71 7.29
N TRP A 232 -31.97 -9.47 6.03
CA TRP A 232 -31.16 -8.31 5.61
C TRP A 232 -31.99 -7.17 5.00
N PHE A 233 -33.18 -7.48 4.46
CA PHE A 233 -34.03 -6.51 3.76
C PHE A 233 -35.46 -6.41 4.32
N GLY A 234 -35.76 -7.15 5.38
CA GLY A 234 -37.03 -7.08 6.09
C GLY A 234 -38.19 -7.75 5.35
N THR A 235 -39.42 -7.43 5.75
CA THR A 235 -40.63 -8.04 5.20
C THR A 235 -40.70 -7.90 3.68
N TYR A 236 -40.95 -9.02 3.00
CA TYR A 236 -41.10 -9.06 1.55
C TYR A 236 -42.20 -8.12 1.05
N THR A 237 -41.88 -7.37 0.00
CA THR A 237 -42.85 -6.79 -0.93
C THR A 237 -42.27 -6.94 -2.32
N SER A 238 -43.13 -7.07 -3.34
CA SER A 238 -42.67 -7.19 -4.73
C SER A 238 -41.81 -6.01 -5.17
N SER A 239 -42.14 -4.79 -4.74
CA SER A 239 -41.37 -3.59 -5.06
C SER A 239 -39.96 -3.62 -4.45
N ARG A 240 -39.83 -3.83 -3.14
CA ARG A 240 -38.50 -3.89 -2.48
C ARG A 240 -37.65 -5.03 -3.03
N TYR A 241 -38.26 -6.18 -3.26
CA TYR A 241 -37.58 -7.33 -3.84
C TYR A 241 -37.05 -7.03 -5.24
N SER A 242 -37.85 -6.35 -6.08
CA SER A 242 -37.41 -5.93 -7.41
C SER A 242 -36.28 -4.90 -7.36
N THR A 243 -36.28 -3.99 -6.38
CA THR A 243 -35.17 -3.05 -6.14
C THR A 243 -33.88 -3.79 -5.83
N VAL A 244 -33.88 -4.68 -4.83
CA VAL A 244 -32.71 -5.47 -4.43
C VAL A 244 -32.22 -6.36 -5.59
N ARG A 245 -33.12 -6.98 -6.35
CA ARG A 245 -32.76 -7.76 -7.55
C ARG A 245 -32.08 -6.90 -8.62
N THR A 246 -32.53 -5.66 -8.80
CA THR A 246 -31.90 -4.70 -9.70
C THR A 246 -30.50 -4.32 -9.20
N HIS A 247 -30.35 -4.05 -7.91
CA HIS A 247 -29.06 -3.75 -7.29
C HIS A 247 -28.06 -4.89 -7.52
N PHE A 248 -28.43 -6.15 -7.24
CA PHE A 248 -27.54 -7.29 -7.46
C PHE A 248 -27.25 -7.60 -8.93
N THR A 249 -28.17 -7.25 -9.83
CA THR A 249 -27.90 -7.29 -11.29
C THR A 249 -26.80 -6.30 -11.66
N ASN A 250 -26.90 -5.07 -11.16
CA ASN A 250 -25.93 -4.01 -11.42
C ASN A 250 -24.59 -4.26 -10.72
N LEU A 251 -24.60 -4.74 -9.47
CA LEU A 251 -23.39 -5.13 -8.72
C LEU A 251 -22.62 -6.21 -9.46
N LYS A 252 -23.30 -7.28 -9.89
CA LYS A 252 -22.67 -8.35 -10.68
C LYS A 252 -22.09 -7.77 -11.97
N SER A 253 -22.84 -6.94 -12.70
CA SER A 253 -22.35 -6.33 -13.93
C SER A 253 -21.11 -5.48 -13.69
N ALA A 254 -21.14 -4.60 -12.68
CA ALA A 254 -20.03 -3.71 -12.35
C ALA A 254 -18.76 -4.50 -11.98
N LEU A 255 -18.87 -5.39 -11.00
CA LEU A 255 -17.76 -6.21 -10.52
C LEU A 255 -17.17 -7.10 -11.63
N SER A 256 -17.99 -7.61 -12.55
CA SER A 256 -17.54 -8.50 -13.62
C SER A 256 -16.98 -7.82 -14.88
N SER A 257 -17.31 -6.57 -15.18
CA SER A 257 -16.96 -5.99 -16.49
C SER A 257 -16.41 -4.57 -16.48
N GLN A 258 -16.54 -3.83 -15.37
CA GLN A 258 -16.12 -2.42 -15.37
C GLN A 258 -14.63 -2.27 -15.05
N PRO A 259 -13.95 -1.24 -15.55
CA PRO A 259 -12.58 -0.93 -15.15
C PRO A 259 -12.58 -0.35 -13.72
N TYR A 260 -11.90 -1.01 -12.78
CA TYR A 260 -11.75 -0.52 -11.41
C TYR A 260 -10.41 0.17 -11.22
N THR A 261 -10.40 1.22 -10.40
CA THR A 261 -9.16 1.77 -9.83
C THR A 261 -9.15 1.51 -8.34
N PHE A 262 -8.18 0.73 -7.87
CA PHE A 262 -7.95 0.49 -6.45
C PHE A 262 -6.86 1.40 -5.94
N ASP A 263 -7.17 2.17 -4.91
CA ASP A 263 -6.25 3.11 -4.29
C ASP A 263 -5.85 2.62 -2.90
N CYS A 264 -4.55 2.37 -2.70
CA CYS A 264 -4.00 1.82 -1.47
C CYS A 264 -3.33 2.88 -0.58
N THR A 265 -3.60 4.18 -0.83
CA THR A 265 -2.99 5.29 -0.09
C THR A 265 -3.65 5.55 1.27
N CYS A 266 -4.87 5.04 1.50
CA CYS A 266 -5.53 5.18 2.80
C CYS A 266 -4.83 4.32 3.86
N THR A 267 -4.50 4.93 5.00
CA THR A 267 -3.79 4.28 6.11
C THR A 267 -4.58 4.24 7.41
N ASP A 268 -5.84 4.69 7.41
CA ASP A 268 -6.70 4.62 8.59
C ASP A 268 -6.93 3.15 8.99
N ARG A 269 -6.50 2.80 10.20
CA ARG A 269 -6.42 1.41 10.68
C ARG A 269 -7.79 0.76 10.89
N ASN A 270 -8.80 1.55 11.24
CA ASN A 270 -10.12 1.03 11.63
C ASN A 270 -11.16 1.17 10.52
N THR A 271 -10.77 1.71 9.37
CA THR A 271 -11.64 1.88 8.21
C THR A 271 -11.33 0.78 7.19
N TYR A 272 -12.36 0.21 6.57
CA TYR A 272 -12.21 -0.79 5.52
C TYR A 272 -11.90 -0.13 4.19
N ALA A 273 -12.82 0.68 3.69
CA ALA A 273 -12.70 1.37 2.43
C ALA A 273 -13.60 2.61 2.41
N TYR A 274 -13.53 3.36 1.31
CA TYR A 274 -14.52 4.36 0.95
C TYR A 274 -14.53 4.58 -0.56
N VAL A 275 -15.63 5.15 -1.07
CA VAL A 275 -15.76 5.63 -2.45
C VAL A 275 -16.34 7.05 -2.50
N TYR A 276 -16.24 7.68 -3.67
CA TYR A 276 -17.10 8.80 -4.01
C TYR A 276 -18.24 8.28 -4.92
N PRO A 277 -19.52 8.33 -4.50
CA PRO A 277 -20.65 7.77 -5.27
C PRO A 277 -20.77 8.24 -6.72
N THR A 278 -20.23 9.42 -7.03
CA THR A 278 -20.24 10.07 -8.34
C THR A 278 -18.97 9.83 -9.17
N GLN A 279 -18.00 9.08 -8.67
CA GLN A 279 -16.73 8.77 -9.35
C GLN A 279 -16.51 7.25 -9.54
N PRO A 280 -17.44 6.55 -10.23
CA PRO A 280 -17.26 5.13 -10.50
C PRO A 280 -16.06 4.87 -11.43
N TYR A 281 -15.25 3.82 -11.26
CA TYR A 281 -15.28 2.76 -10.24
C TYR A 281 -13.98 2.79 -9.42
N ARG A 282 -13.74 3.90 -8.70
CA ARG A 282 -12.56 4.04 -7.83
C ARG A 282 -12.89 3.71 -6.38
N VAL A 283 -12.15 2.77 -5.79
CA VAL A 283 -12.29 2.33 -4.39
C VAL A 283 -11.00 2.60 -3.63
N TYR A 284 -11.10 3.30 -2.51
CA TYR A 284 -9.98 3.63 -1.63
C TYR A 284 -9.96 2.64 -0.47
N LEU A 285 -8.84 1.93 -0.29
CA LEU A 285 -8.72 0.79 0.61
C LEU A 285 -7.84 1.15 1.80
N CYS A 286 -8.40 1.00 2.98
CA CYS A 286 -7.81 1.43 4.24
C CYS A 286 -7.29 0.21 5.05
N GLY A 287 -6.87 0.44 6.29
CA GLY A 287 -6.15 -0.54 7.10
C GLY A 287 -6.94 -1.80 7.46
N ALA A 288 -8.24 -1.68 7.74
CA ALA A 288 -9.06 -2.82 8.16
C ALA A 288 -9.27 -3.83 7.00
N PHE A 289 -9.39 -3.34 5.76
CA PHE A 289 -9.51 -4.18 4.56
C PHE A 289 -8.35 -5.17 4.42
N TRP A 290 -7.12 -4.72 4.67
CA TRP A 290 -5.94 -5.58 4.54
C TRP A 290 -5.85 -6.65 5.63
N SER A 291 -6.50 -6.42 6.77
CA SER A 291 -6.54 -7.38 7.89
C SER A 291 -7.70 -8.37 7.76
N ALA A 292 -8.65 -8.09 6.87
CA ALA A 292 -9.86 -8.88 6.67
C ALA A 292 -9.60 -10.18 5.87
N PRO A 293 -10.34 -11.26 6.16
CA PRO A 293 -10.28 -12.47 5.35
C PRO A 293 -10.75 -12.18 3.92
N ASN A 294 -10.34 -13.00 2.95
CA ASN A 294 -10.77 -12.81 1.56
C ASN A 294 -12.30 -12.96 1.39
N THR A 295 -12.88 -13.92 2.10
CA THR A 295 -14.31 -14.27 2.12
C THR A 295 -14.72 -14.53 3.57
N GLY A 296 -16.01 -14.42 3.89
CA GLY A 296 -16.54 -14.61 5.23
C GLY A 296 -17.42 -13.43 5.62
N THR A 297 -17.48 -13.11 6.91
CA THR A 297 -18.11 -11.88 7.41
C THR A 297 -17.12 -10.73 7.39
N ASP A 298 -17.57 -9.54 6.99
CA ASP A 298 -16.74 -8.31 6.89
C ASP A 298 -15.44 -8.58 6.10
N SER A 299 -15.60 -9.28 4.98
CA SER A 299 -14.50 -9.81 4.18
C SER A 299 -14.07 -8.83 3.10
N ARG A 300 -12.86 -8.99 2.56
CA ARG A 300 -12.42 -8.17 1.40
C ARG A 300 -13.39 -8.25 0.23
N ALA A 301 -13.95 -9.44 -0.05
CA ALA A 301 -14.97 -9.61 -1.07
C ALA A 301 -16.29 -8.90 -0.70
N GLY A 302 -16.72 -8.98 0.56
CA GLY A 302 -17.87 -8.26 1.11
C GLY A 302 -17.72 -6.75 0.99
N THR A 303 -16.58 -6.20 1.42
CA THR A 303 -16.24 -4.79 1.29
C THR A 303 -16.32 -4.33 -0.16
N LEU A 304 -15.84 -5.12 -1.12
CA LEU A 304 -15.97 -4.73 -2.54
C LEU A 304 -17.44 -4.73 -3.01
N VAL A 305 -18.30 -5.59 -2.48
CA VAL A 305 -19.76 -5.53 -2.73
C VAL A 305 -20.35 -4.27 -2.10
N HIS A 306 -20.00 -3.97 -0.84
CA HIS A 306 -20.39 -2.76 -0.11
C HIS A 306 -20.05 -1.50 -0.89
N GLU A 307 -18.77 -1.27 -1.15
CA GLU A 307 -18.29 -0.06 -1.82
C GLU A 307 -18.83 0.09 -3.24
N THR A 308 -19.02 -1.04 -3.95
CA THR A 308 -19.61 -1.00 -5.29
C THR A 308 -21.08 -0.59 -5.25
N SER A 309 -21.81 -0.90 -4.17
CA SER A 309 -23.24 -0.55 -4.06
C SER A 309 -23.46 0.95 -3.90
N HIS A 310 -22.50 1.68 -3.32
CA HIS A 310 -22.57 3.14 -3.18
C HIS A 310 -22.55 3.91 -4.50
N PHE A 311 -21.95 3.38 -5.58
CA PHE A 311 -21.91 4.12 -6.84
C PHE A 311 -23.33 4.38 -7.38
N ASN A 312 -23.62 5.64 -7.72
CA ASN A 312 -24.94 6.06 -8.22
C ASN A 312 -25.37 5.30 -9.47
N VAL A 313 -24.40 4.86 -10.28
CA VAL A 313 -24.63 4.07 -11.51
C VAL A 313 -24.86 2.57 -11.23
N VAL A 314 -24.74 2.13 -9.98
CA VAL A 314 -24.92 0.74 -9.57
C VAL A 314 -26.19 0.57 -8.74
N ALA A 315 -26.20 1.09 -7.52
CA ALA A 315 -27.34 0.99 -6.60
C ALA A 315 -27.57 2.29 -5.81
N GLY A 316 -26.53 3.12 -5.63
CA GLY A 316 -26.64 4.40 -4.94
C GLY A 316 -27.05 4.26 -3.49
N THR A 317 -26.64 3.16 -2.83
CA THR A 317 -26.94 2.91 -1.42
C THR A 317 -26.21 3.91 -0.52
N ASP A 318 -26.77 4.17 0.64
CA ASP A 318 -26.19 4.94 1.74
C ASP A 318 -25.65 4.01 2.84
N ASP A 319 -25.05 4.63 3.86
CA ASP A 319 -24.58 3.99 5.10
C ASP A 319 -25.51 4.32 6.28
N TRP A 320 -26.66 3.66 6.32
CA TRP A 320 -27.65 3.85 7.38
C TRP A 320 -27.29 3.13 8.68
N ALA A 321 -26.57 2.02 8.58
CA ALA A 321 -26.20 1.17 9.71
C ALA A 321 -24.98 0.31 9.38
N TYR A 322 -24.01 0.30 10.31
CA TYR A 322 -22.80 -0.53 10.22
C TYR A 322 -22.84 -1.74 11.16
N GLY A 323 -22.38 -2.89 10.69
CA GLY A 323 -22.33 -4.15 11.41
C GLY A 323 -23.59 -4.99 11.26
N GLN A 324 -23.42 -6.32 11.22
CA GLN A 324 -24.52 -7.29 11.04
C GLN A 324 -25.72 -7.06 11.97
N THR A 325 -25.46 -6.73 13.25
CA THR A 325 -26.53 -6.49 14.23
C THR A 325 -27.35 -5.25 13.87
N ALA A 326 -26.69 -4.16 13.49
CA ALA A 326 -27.37 -2.91 13.16
C ALA A 326 -28.11 -3.04 11.81
N ALA A 327 -27.50 -3.68 10.81
CA ALA A 327 -28.14 -3.97 9.52
C ALA A 327 -29.39 -4.84 9.69
N HIS A 328 -29.35 -5.88 10.53
CA HIS A 328 -30.53 -6.68 10.84
C HIS A 328 -31.62 -5.88 11.58
N ASN A 329 -31.25 -5.05 12.55
CA ASN A 329 -32.20 -4.17 13.24
C ASN A 329 -32.83 -3.15 12.29
N LEU A 330 -32.06 -2.66 11.31
CA LEU A 330 -32.55 -1.79 10.25
C LEU A 330 -33.57 -2.52 9.36
N ALA A 331 -33.30 -3.78 9.00
CA ALA A 331 -34.25 -4.63 8.27
C ALA A 331 -35.59 -4.81 9.00
N ASN A 332 -35.56 -4.94 10.32
CA ASN A 332 -36.77 -5.08 11.15
C ASN A 332 -37.53 -3.76 11.31
N SER A 333 -36.80 -2.65 11.53
CA SER A 333 -37.40 -1.36 11.90
C SER A 333 -37.72 -0.45 10.71
N ASN A 334 -36.93 -0.53 9.64
CA ASN A 334 -37.09 0.28 8.44
C ASN A 334 -36.58 -0.46 7.17
N PRO A 335 -37.38 -1.39 6.63
CA PRO A 335 -37.04 -2.13 5.41
C PRO A 335 -36.70 -1.24 4.21
N SER A 336 -37.23 -0.01 4.15
CA SER A 336 -36.92 0.93 3.06
C SER A 336 -35.48 1.43 3.13
N ARG A 337 -34.95 1.68 4.33
CA ARG A 337 -33.52 1.97 4.52
C ARG A 337 -32.66 0.72 4.40
N ALA A 338 -33.16 -0.44 4.80
CA ALA A 338 -32.39 -1.68 4.70
C ALA A 338 -32.06 -2.06 3.24
N ILE A 339 -32.98 -1.82 2.29
CA ILE A 339 -32.69 -2.00 0.85
C ILE A 339 -31.85 -0.88 0.24
N ASP A 340 -31.50 0.13 1.03
CA ASP A 340 -30.70 1.30 0.67
C ASP A 340 -29.42 1.38 1.53
N ASN A 341 -29.10 0.31 2.27
CA ASN A 341 -27.93 0.24 3.15
C ASN A 341 -26.85 -0.64 2.52
N ALA A 342 -25.64 -0.15 2.35
CA ALA A 342 -24.55 -0.90 1.73
C ALA A 342 -24.20 -2.19 2.51
N ASP A 343 -24.09 -2.11 3.83
CA ASP A 343 -23.87 -3.27 4.72
C ASP A 343 -24.94 -4.36 4.58
N SER A 344 -26.20 -3.98 4.35
CA SER A 344 -27.27 -4.97 4.13
C SER A 344 -27.05 -5.75 2.83
N HIS A 345 -26.49 -5.11 1.79
CA HIS A 345 -26.11 -5.77 0.55
C HIS A 345 -24.87 -6.64 0.73
N GLU A 346 -23.85 -6.14 1.43
CA GLU A 346 -22.66 -6.91 1.79
C GLU A 346 -23.06 -8.21 2.50
N TYR A 347 -23.78 -8.13 3.62
CA TYR A 347 -24.10 -9.31 4.42
C TYR A 347 -25.07 -10.27 3.73
N PHE A 348 -25.97 -9.76 2.89
CA PHE A 348 -26.79 -10.62 2.03
C PHE A 348 -25.94 -11.40 1.03
N ALA A 349 -24.91 -10.77 0.47
CA ALA A 349 -24.01 -11.38 -0.50
C ALA A 349 -23.04 -12.38 0.14
N GLU A 350 -22.43 -12.01 1.28
CA GLU A 350 -21.52 -12.85 2.07
C GLU A 350 -22.23 -14.11 2.59
N ASN A 351 -23.47 -13.96 3.06
CA ASN A 351 -24.31 -15.02 3.60
C ASN A 351 -23.57 -15.90 4.64
N ASN A 352 -22.96 -15.25 5.64
CA ASN A 352 -22.18 -15.91 6.67
C ASN A 352 -22.67 -15.54 8.09
N PRO A 353 -23.20 -16.51 8.88
CA PRO A 353 -23.48 -17.90 8.51
C PRO A 353 -24.61 -18.02 7.47
N ALA A 354 -24.58 -19.11 6.70
CA ALA A 354 -25.49 -19.30 5.57
C ALA A 354 -26.97 -19.36 5.99
N ARG A 355 -27.80 -18.63 5.24
CA ARG A 355 -29.26 -18.60 5.32
C ARG A 355 -29.86 -18.95 3.95
N ASN A 356 -31.05 -19.59 3.98
CA ASN A 356 -31.86 -19.92 2.80
C ASN A 356 -32.98 -18.91 2.60
#